data_AF-A0A7C7TI03-F1
#
_entry.id   AF-A0A7C7TI03-F1
#
_cell.length_a   1.000
_cell.length_b   1.000
_cell.length_c   1.000
_cell.angle_alpha   90.00
_cell.angle_beta   90.00
_cell.angle_gamma   90.00
#
_symmetry.space_group_name_H-M   'P 1'
#
loop_
_entity.id
_entity.type
_entity.pdbx_description
1 polymer ?
#
loop_
_entity_poly.entity_id
_entity_poly.type
_entity_poly.pdbx_seq_one_letter_code
_entity_poly.pdbx_strand_id
1 'polypeptide(L)'
;MCKCFFWGIRCNKNDISKRHAKELDKKLCGYQSVNKPLGTGDAVFKTKKFIKDKYFLMLLPDDLIIKKNCSKSMIAVHKKHKCSVMASIKVNKKNVSRWGIYNIKNKINNSDFTIKEVVEKPSTKRAPSNKAVIGRYILPRTIFKKLIKLKPGKGGEIHITDAIQSLIDDNEKFIGHDFRGKYLDCGTMNGYINSSLEISKI
;
A
#
# COMPACT_ATOMS: atom_id res chain seq x y z
N MET A 1 -11.32 8.37 -10.71
CA MET A 1 -10.01 8.62 -11.37
C MET A 1 -8.93 8.03 -10.47
N CYS A 2 -8.40 6.83 -10.76
CA CYS A 2 -7.37 6.21 -9.91
C CYS A 2 -6.05 6.99 -10.08
N LYS A 3 -5.64 7.77 -9.07
CA LYS A 3 -4.32 8.41 -9.01
C LYS A 3 -3.45 7.60 -8.05
N CYS A 4 -2.34 7.06 -8.52
CA CYS A 4 -1.35 6.39 -7.67
C CYS A 4 -0.05 7.19 -7.71
N PHE A 5 0.51 7.51 -6.54
CA PHE A 5 1.82 8.15 -6.45
C PHE A 5 2.89 7.08 -6.21
N PHE A 6 3.96 7.15 -7.00
CA PHE A 6 5.07 6.22 -6.93
C PHE A 6 6.33 6.95 -6.51
N TRP A 7 7.06 6.35 -5.57
CA TRP A 7 8.39 6.81 -5.20
C TRP A 7 9.36 5.63 -5.28
N GLY A 8 10.41 5.76 -6.10
CA GLY A 8 11.52 4.82 -6.07
C GLY A 8 12.28 4.97 -4.75
N ILE A 9 12.37 3.90 -3.95
CA ILE A 9 13.17 3.95 -2.72
C ILE A 9 14.64 3.80 -3.13
N ARG A 10 15.36 4.92 -3.23
CA ARG A 10 16.81 4.92 -3.37
C ARG A 10 17.43 4.68 -1.99
N CYS A 11 17.98 3.50 -1.74
CA CYS A 11 18.75 3.21 -0.52
C CYS A 11 20.15 3.84 -0.64
N ASN A 12 20.32 5.10 -0.23
CA ASN A 12 21.64 5.64 0.09
C ASN A 12 21.66 6.23 1.50
N LYS A 13 22.78 6.09 2.22
CA LYS A 13 22.87 6.11 3.69
C LYS A 13 22.65 7.46 4.39
N ASN A 14 22.62 8.62 3.70
CA ASN A 14 22.86 9.90 4.40
C ASN A 14 21.79 11.02 4.38
N ASP A 15 20.67 10.97 3.65
CA ASP A 15 19.85 12.18 3.46
C ASP A 15 18.38 12.09 3.91
N ILE A 16 18.09 11.81 5.19
CA ILE A 16 16.70 11.95 5.68
C ILE A 16 16.63 12.70 7.02
N SER A 17 17.29 13.84 7.10
CA SER A 17 16.99 14.81 8.17
C SER A 17 17.00 16.26 7.69
N LYS A 18 15.86 16.92 7.91
CA LYS A 18 15.66 18.38 8.07
C LYS A 18 15.57 19.34 6.88
N ARG A 19 15.72 18.98 5.59
CA ARG A 19 15.63 19.98 4.47
C ARG A 19 14.53 19.80 3.40
N HIS A 20 13.75 18.74 3.40
CA HIS A 20 12.98 18.34 2.21
C HIS A 20 11.58 18.97 1.98
N ALA A 21 11.18 20.02 2.69
CA ALA A 21 9.90 20.69 2.37
C ALA A 21 10.00 21.74 1.24
N LYS A 22 11.20 22.28 0.97
CA LYS A 22 11.42 23.31 -0.07
C LYS A 22 12.08 22.80 -1.36
N GLU A 23 12.52 21.54 -1.42
CA GLU A 23 13.15 20.91 -2.60
C GLU A 23 12.26 19.83 -3.26
N LEU A 24 10.95 20.07 -3.36
CA LEU A 24 10.10 19.28 -4.27
C LEU A 24 10.24 19.72 -5.73
N ASP A 25 11.15 20.64 -6.02
CA ASP A 25 11.50 21.08 -7.36
C ASP A 25 12.58 20.14 -7.95
N LYS A 26 12.22 19.45 -9.04
CA LYS A 26 13.12 18.74 -9.99
C LYS A 26 13.68 17.32 -9.68
N LYS A 27 13.12 16.53 -8.76
CA LYS A 27 13.48 15.09 -8.66
C LYS A 27 12.30 14.15 -8.98
N LEU A 28 12.22 13.74 -10.26
CA LEU A 28 11.50 12.56 -10.79
C LEU A 28 10.01 12.41 -10.42
N CYS A 29 9.17 13.38 -10.79
CA CYS A 29 7.72 13.15 -10.89
C CYS A 29 7.39 12.61 -12.29
N GLY A 30 7.23 11.29 -12.42
CA GLY A 30 6.71 10.67 -13.63
C GLY A 30 5.18 10.72 -13.63
N TYR A 31 4.59 11.34 -14.65
CA TYR A 31 3.14 11.31 -14.86
C TYR A 31 2.79 10.25 -15.90
N GLN A 32 1.71 9.51 -15.64
CA GLN A 32 1.17 8.53 -16.57
C GLN A 32 -0.36 8.62 -16.58
N SER A 33 -0.92 9.00 -17.72
CA SER A 33 -2.36 8.99 -17.92
C SER A 33 -2.88 7.56 -17.99
N VAL A 34 -4.10 7.38 -17.47
CA VAL A 34 -4.84 6.13 -17.49
C VAL A 34 -6.09 6.37 -18.33
N ASN A 35 -6.10 5.86 -19.56
CA ASN A 35 -7.18 6.12 -20.53
C ASN A 35 -8.53 5.49 -20.13
N LYS A 36 -8.50 4.34 -19.44
CA LYS A 36 -9.68 3.65 -18.90
C LYS A 36 -9.40 3.19 -17.48
N PRO A 37 -10.33 3.36 -16.52
CA PRO A 37 -10.15 2.96 -15.14
C PRO A 37 -10.31 1.44 -15.00
N LEU A 38 -9.26 0.67 -15.33
CA LEU A 38 -9.26 -0.79 -15.27
C LEU A 38 -8.80 -1.34 -13.90
N GLY A 39 -8.84 -0.53 -12.86
CA GLY A 39 -8.41 -0.89 -11.50
C GLY A 39 -6.99 -0.43 -11.13
N THR A 40 -6.65 -0.65 -9.85
CA THR A 40 -5.39 -0.21 -9.25
C THR A 40 -4.17 -0.92 -9.85
N GLY A 41 -4.29 -2.20 -10.18
CA GLY A 41 -3.21 -2.98 -10.76
C GLY A 41 -2.80 -2.49 -12.15
N ASP A 42 -3.77 -2.13 -13.00
CA ASP A 42 -3.49 -1.55 -14.32
C ASP A 42 -2.78 -0.19 -14.21
N ALA A 43 -3.23 0.67 -13.28
CA ALA A 43 -2.58 1.94 -13.01
C ALA A 43 -1.11 1.77 -12.59
N VAL A 44 -0.84 0.78 -11.73
CA VAL A 44 0.53 0.42 -11.32
C VAL A 44 1.34 -0.13 -12.49
N PHE A 45 0.77 -1.02 -13.30
CA PHE A 45 1.49 -1.61 -14.43
C PHE A 45 1.98 -0.55 -15.43
N LYS A 46 1.17 0.48 -15.69
CA LYS A 46 1.53 1.59 -16.58
C LYS A 46 2.72 2.41 -16.08
N THR A 47 3.05 2.38 -14.79
CA THR A 47 4.22 3.09 -14.24
C THR A 47 5.51 2.26 -14.23
N LYS A 48 5.46 0.99 -14.69
CA LYS A 48 6.61 0.07 -14.75
C LYS A 48 7.88 0.68 -15.34
N LYS A 49 7.77 1.52 -16.39
CA LYS A 49 8.92 2.15 -17.07
C LYS A 49 9.72 3.10 -16.16
N PHE A 50 9.08 3.67 -15.15
CA PHE A 50 9.72 4.58 -14.20
C PHE A 50 10.41 3.84 -13.04
N ILE A 51 10.06 2.57 -12.82
CA ILE A 51 10.54 1.78 -11.68
C ILE A 51 11.70 0.88 -12.11
N LYS A 52 12.91 1.29 -11.73
CA LYS A 52 14.16 0.57 -12.05
C LYS A 52 14.67 -0.29 -10.89
N ASP A 53 14.45 0.16 -9.65
CA ASP A 53 14.91 -0.50 -8.44
C ASP A 53 14.21 -1.84 -8.16
N LYS A 54 14.83 -2.68 -7.32
CA LYS A 54 14.27 -3.99 -6.92
C LYS A 54 12.95 -3.84 -6.16
N TYR A 55 12.82 -2.80 -5.33
CA TYR A 55 11.62 -2.47 -4.58
C TYR A 55 11.22 -1.01 -4.79
N PHE A 56 9.93 -0.71 -4.69
CA PHE A 56 9.40 0.65 -4.79
C PHE A 56 8.30 0.90 -3.75
N LEU A 57 8.13 2.16 -3.38
CA LEU A 57 7.07 2.61 -2.49
C LEU A 57 5.85 3.02 -3.34
N MET A 58 4.72 2.39 -3.06
CA MET A 58 3.43 2.73 -3.63
C MET A 58 2.54 3.37 -2.57
N LEU A 59 1.93 4.50 -2.92
CA LEU A 59 1.08 5.29 -2.04
C LEU A 59 -0.26 5.54 -2.74
N LEU A 60 -1.36 5.18 -2.07
CA LEU A 60 -2.69 5.64 -2.45
C LEU A 60 -2.92 7.01 -1.79
N PRO A 61 -3.23 8.05 -2.57
CA PRO A 61 -3.41 9.41 -2.06
C PRO A 61 -4.68 9.55 -1.21
N ASP A 62 -5.68 8.69 -1.42
CA ASP A 62 -6.94 8.70 -0.68
C ASP A 62 -6.74 8.26 0.79
N ASP A 63 -5.62 7.60 1.08
CA ASP A 63 -5.25 7.10 2.40
C ASP A 63 -4.28 8.08 3.06
N LEU A 64 -4.84 8.98 3.87
CA LEU A 64 -4.07 9.95 4.62
C LEU A 64 -3.67 9.38 5.97
N ILE A 65 -2.40 9.57 6.35
CA ILE A 65 -1.86 9.12 7.63
C ILE A 65 -1.16 10.29 8.30
N ILE A 66 -1.64 10.65 9.49
CA ILE A 66 -1.17 11.79 10.28
C ILE A 66 -0.58 11.35 11.62
N LYS A 67 -0.01 12.31 12.37
CA LYS A 67 0.66 12.17 13.68
C LYS A 67 1.98 11.38 13.68
N LYS A 68 2.16 10.43 12.77
CA LYS A 68 3.36 9.59 12.65
C LYS A 68 3.58 9.19 11.19
N ASN A 69 4.84 9.09 10.79
CA ASN A 69 5.22 8.77 9.42
C ASN A 69 5.27 7.23 9.21
N CYS A 70 4.19 6.68 8.65
CA CYS A 70 4.06 5.26 8.31
C CYS A 70 5.12 4.79 7.31
N SER A 71 5.41 5.58 6.27
CA SER A 71 6.39 5.19 5.25
C SER A 71 7.79 5.02 5.85
N LYS A 72 8.19 5.89 6.79
CA LYS A 72 9.47 5.80 7.49
C LYS A 72 9.58 4.52 8.32
N SER A 73 8.53 4.12 9.03
CA SER A 73 8.55 2.87 9.82
C SER A 73 8.57 1.64 8.92
N MET A 74 7.80 1.63 7.84
CA MET A 74 7.83 0.54 6.85
C MET A 74 9.20 0.38 6.18
N ILE A 75 9.87 1.50 5.85
CA ILE A 75 11.23 1.46 5.28
C ILE A 75 12.22 0.83 6.29
N ALA A 76 12.07 1.10 7.59
CA ALA A 76 12.91 0.47 8.61
C ALA A 76 12.69 -1.06 8.67
N VAL A 77 11.43 -1.51 8.62
CA VAL A 77 11.07 -2.94 8.55
C VAL A 77 11.65 -3.58 7.29
N HIS A 78 11.50 -2.93 6.13
CA HIS A 78 12.07 -3.40 4.87
C HIS A 78 13.60 -3.50 4.94
N LYS A 79 14.28 -2.49 5.52
CA LYS A 79 15.74 -2.52 5.67
C LYS A 79 16.21 -3.67 6.55
N LYS A 80 15.44 -4.05 7.57
CA LYS A 80 15.73 -5.16 8.49
C LYS A 80 15.49 -6.54 7.85
N HIS A 81 14.35 -6.71 7.16
CA HIS A 81 13.91 -8.02 6.67
C HIS A 81 14.15 -8.26 5.18
N LYS A 82 14.55 -7.22 4.44
CA LYS A 82 14.85 -7.24 2.99
C LYS A 82 13.74 -7.84 2.13
N CYS A 83 12.49 -7.61 2.52
CA CYS A 83 11.30 -8.16 1.86
C CYS A 83 10.20 -7.11 1.69
N SER A 84 9.13 -7.46 0.99
CA SER A 84 7.97 -6.58 0.79
C SER A 84 7.29 -6.27 2.13
N VAL A 85 6.78 -5.04 2.28
CA VAL A 85 6.11 -4.57 3.50
C VAL A 85 4.83 -3.86 3.14
N MET A 86 3.73 -4.16 3.83
CA MET A 86 2.43 -3.53 3.60
C MET A 86 1.86 -3.00 4.92
N ALA A 87 1.29 -1.80 4.89
CA ALA A 87 0.72 -1.19 6.08
C ALA A 87 -0.59 -1.88 6.49
N SER A 88 -0.79 -2.03 7.79
CA SER A 88 -2.00 -2.60 8.36
C SER A 88 -2.62 -1.73 9.43
N ILE A 89 -3.96 -1.78 9.51
CA ILE A 89 -4.74 -1.28 10.63
C ILE A 89 -5.75 -2.35 11.09
N LYS A 90 -6.22 -2.22 12.32
CA LYS A 90 -7.36 -3.00 12.81
C LYS A 90 -8.66 -2.27 12.45
N VAL A 91 -9.58 -2.95 11.78
CA VAL A 91 -10.92 -2.42 11.44
C VAL A 91 -12.01 -3.13 12.22
N ASN A 92 -13.19 -2.51 12.32
CA ASN A 92 -14.37 -3.19 12.85
C ASN A 92 -14.77 -4.34 11.91
N LYS A 93 -15.14 -5.49 12.48
CA LYS A 93 -15.59 -6.68 11.73
C LYS A 93 -16.74 -6.37 10.76
N LYS A 94 -17.60 -5.40 11.07
CA LYS A 94 -18.69 -4.96 10.19
C LYS A 94 -18.20 -4.28 8.90
N ASN A 95 -17.00 -3.70 8.93
CA ASN A 95 -16.44 -2.91 7.83
C ASN A 95 -15.44 -3.69 6.96
N VAL A 96 -15.14 -4.96 7.27
CA VAL A 96 -14.09 -5.74 6.59
C VAL A 96 -14.32 -5.90 5.08
N SER A 97 -15.57 -5.87 4.63
CA SER A 97 -15.92 -5.99 3.21
C SER A 97 -15.49 -4.81 2.35
N ARG A 98 -15.07 -3.69 2.97
CA ARG A 98 -14.54 -2.52 2.28
C ARG A 98 -13.06 -2.62 1.94
N TRP A 99 -12.33 -3.56 2.54
CA TRP A 99 -10.87 -3.59 2.53
C TRP A 99 -10.33 -4.92 2.00
N GLY A 100 -9.07 -4.91 1.56
CA GLY A 100 -8.26 -6.11 1.55
C GLY A 100 -7.95 -6.55 2.99
N ILE A 101 -8.13 -7.83 3.32
CA ILE A 101 -7.94 -8.36 4.67
C ILE A 101 -6.79 -9.36 4.68
N TYR A 102 -5.87 -9.18 5.62
CA TYR A 102 -4.73 -10.09 5.80
C TYR A 102 -5.13 -11.38 6.51
N ASN A 103 -4.61 -12.49 6.02
CA ASN A 103 -4.49 -13.73 6.74
C ASN A 103 -3.08 -13.79 7.37
N ILE A 104 -3.01 -13.90 8.70
CA ILE A 104 -1.74 -13.82 9.43
C ILE A 104 -1.14 -15.22 9.49
N LYS A 105 0.11 -15.38 9.03
CA LYS A 105 0.85 -16.63 9.20
C LYS A 105 1.43 -16.73 10.61
N ASN A 106 2.40 -15.86 10.90
CA ASN A 106 3.13 -15.81 12.18
C ASN A 106 3.32 -14.36 12.60
N LYS A 107 3.25 -14.09 13.92
CA LYS A 107 3.67 -12.80 14.47
C LYS A 107 5.20 -12.75 14.55
N ILE A 108 5.79 -11.63 14.15
CA ILE A 108 7.23 -11.38 14.27
C ILE A 108 7.49 -10.60 15.56
N ASN A 109 6.66 -9.60 15.83
CA ASN A 109 6.68 -8.80 17.05
C ASN A 109 5.30 -8.16 17.27
N ASN A 110 5.19 -7.17 18.17
CA ASN A 110 3.93 -6.49 18.48
C ASN A 110 3.33 -5.68 17.32
N SER A 111 4.14 -5.27 16.34
CA SER A 111 3.69 -4.47 15.19
C SER A 111 3.82 -5.19 13.85
N ASP A 112 4.63 -6.25 13.76
CA ASP A 112 4.96 -6.91 12.50
C ASP A 112 4.51 -8.37 12.47
N PHE A 113 4.03 -8.81 11.31
CA PHE A 113 3.63 -10.19 11.09
C PHE A 113 3.92 -10.64 9.65
N THR A 114 4.18 -11.92 9.44
CA THR A 114 4.28 -12.49 8.09
C THR A 114 2.89 -12.78 7.54
N ILE A 115 2.67 -12.45 6.28
CA ILE A 115 1.37 -12.59 5.62
C ILE A 115 1.29 -13.99 4.99
N LYS A 116 0.20 -14.71 5.27
CA LYS A 116 -0.13 -15.99 4.62
C LYS A 116 -0.86 -15.77 3.30
N GLU A 117 -1.78 -14.81 3.30
CA GLU A 117 -2.70 -14.54 2.22
C GLU A 117 -3.28 -13.13 2.42
N VAL A 118 -3.74 -12.50 1.35
CA VAL A 118 -4.49 -11.25 1.36
C VAL A 118 -5.72 -11.41 0.48
N VAL A 119 -6.90 -11.16 1.06
CA VAL A 119 -8.19 -11.37 0.37
C VAL A 119 -8.83 -10.02 0.10
N GLU A 120 -9.11 -9.71 -1.17
CA GLU A 120 -9.75 -8.45 -1.57
C GLU A 120 -11.25 -8.45 -1.24
N LYS A 121 -11.68 -7.50 -0.38
CA LYS A 121 -13.09 -7.24 -0.04
C LYS A 121 -13.88 -8.52 0.30
N PRO A 122 -13.45 -9.32 1.29
CA PRO A 122 -14.15 -10.55 1.65
C PRO A 122 -15.52 -10.26 2.26
N SER A 123 -16.41 -11.24 2.27
CA SER A 123 -17.62 -11.14 3.10
C SER A 123 -17.23 -11.19 4.58
N THR A 124 -18.07 -10.62 5.46
CA THR A 124 -17.84 -10.62 6.92
C THR A 124 -17.63 -12.01 7.51
N LYS A 125 -18.23 -13.04 6.90
CA LYS A 125 -18.08 -14.46 7.29
C LYS A 125 -16.78 -15.09 6.77
N ARG A 126 -16.26 -14.63 5.64
CA ARG A 126 -15.04 -15.17 5.00
C ARG A 126 -13.78 -14.38 5.31
N ALA A 127 -13.87 -13.29 6.05
CA ALA A 127 -12.72 -12.47 6.42
C ALA A 127 -11.78 -13.27 7.34
N PRO A 128 -10.51 -13.51 6.95
CA PRO A 128 -9.58 -14.33 7.73
C PRO A 128 -9.12 -13.63 9.03
N SER A 129 -9.25 -12.31 9.09
CA SER A 129 -8.99 -11.52 10.29
C SER A 129 -9.73 -10.18 10.25
N ASN A 130 -9.37 -9.26 11.14
CA ASN A 130 -9.80 -7.85 11.12
C ASN A 130 -8.62 -6.89 10.83
N LYS A 131 -7.52 -7.41 10.30
CA LYS A 131 -6.37 -6.62 9.86
C LYS A 131 -6.55 -6.23 8.40
N ALA A 132 -6.79 -4.96 8.17
CA ALA A 132 -7.00 -4.41 6.84
C ALA A 132 -5.70 -3.92 6.22
N VAL A 133 -5.63 -4.01 4.90
CA VAL A 133 -4.63 -3.39 4.04
C VAL A 133 -4.88 -1.88 3.99
N ILE A 134 -3.82 -1.10 4.14
CA ILE A 134 -3.83 0.33 3.85
C ILE A 134 -2.95 0.62 2.64
N GLY A 135 -3.29 1.70 1.93
CA GLY A 135 -2.70 2.27 0.72
C GLY A 135 -1.24 2.72 0.84
N ARG A 136 -0.41 1.92 1.50
CA ARG A 136 1.03 2.11 1.68
C ARG A 136 1.71 0.75 1.54
N TYR A 137 2.53 0.63 0.51
CA TYR A 137 3.16 -0.64 0.14
C TYR A 137 4.61 -0.44 -0.27
N ILE A 138 5.48 -1.33 0.17
CA ILE A 138 6.80 -1.55 -0.40
C ILE A 138 6.71 -2.85 -1.18
N LEU A 139 6.71 -2.74 -2.52
CA LEU A 139 6.45 -3.84 -3.44
C LEU A 139 7.69 -4.17 -4.25
N PRO A 140 7.90 -5.44 -4.61
CA PRO A 140 9.02 -5.84 -5.45
C PRO A 140 8.68 -5.55 -6.92
N ARG A 141 9.70 -5.25 -7.72
CA ARG A 141 9.54 -5.05 -9.18
C ARG A 141 9.02 -6.31 -9.89
N THR A 142 9.18 -7.49 -9.29
CA THR A 142 8.62 -8.76 -9.79
C THR A 142 7.10 -8.72 -9.92
N ILE A 143 6.41 -7.84 -9.17
CA ILE A 143 4.95 -7.68 -9.26
C ILE A 143 4.45 -7.33 -10.66
N PHE A 144 5.24 -6.61 -11.46
CA PHE A 144 4.86 -6.26 -12.83
C PHE A 144 4.71 -7.50 -13.73
N LYS A 145 5.43 -8.59 -13.43
CA LYS A 145 5.28 -9.86 -14.15
C LYS A 145 3.99 -10.59 -13.76
N LYS A 146 3.44 -10.31 -12.57
CA LYS A 146 2.14 -10.82 -12.14
C LYS A 146 1.02 -10.00 -12.76
N LEU A 147 1.13 -8.67 -12.69
CA LEU A 147 0.13 -7.73 -13.23
C LEU A 147 -0.18 -7.97 -14.71
N ILE A 148 0.82 -8.28 -15.55
CA ILE A 148 0.59 -8.54 -16.99
C ILE A 148 -0.23 -9.82 -17.26
N LYS A 149 -0.22 -10.78 -16.33
CA LYS A 149 -0.91 -12.08 -16.48
C LYS A 149 -2.28 -12.10 -15.82
N LEU A 150 -2.59 -11.09 -15.00
CA LEU A 150 -3.85 -11.06 -14.27
C LEU A 150 -5.01 -10.79 -15.21
N LYS A 151 -6.08 -11.54 -14.99
CA LYS A 151 -7.40 -11.26 -15.56
C LYS A 151 -8.15 -10.32 -14.62
N PRO A 152 -9.12 -9.55 -15.12
CA PRO A 152 -9.99 -8.74 -14.28
C PRO A 152 -10.66 -9.61 -13.21
N GLY A 153 -10.58 -9.16 -11.95
CA GLY A 153 -11.13 -9.85 -10.80
C GLY A 153 -12.49 -9.29 -10.42
N LYS A 154 -12.66 -9.04 -9.12
CA LYS A 154 -13.93 -8.55 -8.56
C LYS A 154 -14.30 -7.17 -9.14
N GLY A 155 -15.51 -7.07 -9.68
CA GLY A 155 -15.99 -5.83 -10.29
C GLY A 155 -15.42 -5.51 -11.67
N GLY A 156 -14.77 -6.49 -12.34
CA GLY A 156 -14.21 -6.28 -13.68
C GLY A 156 -12.93 -5.44 -13.69
N GLU A 157 -12.29 -5.25 -12.53
CA GLU A 157 -11.06 -4.48 -12.36
C GLU A 157 -9.87 -5.38 -12.04
N ILE A 158 -8.66 -4.96 -12.44
CA ILE A 158 -7.41 -5.57 -12.04
C ILE A 158 -6.98 -4.94 -10.71
N HIS A 159 -7.03 -5.72 -9.64
CA HIS A 159 -6.62 -5.25 -8.30
C HIS A 159 -5.15 -5.55 -8.04
N ILE A 160 -4.46 -4.61 -7.40
CA ILE A 160 -3.09 -4.84 -6.95
C ILE A 160 -3.00 -5.98 -5.92
N THR A 161 -4.05 -6.18 -5.13
CA THR A 161 -4.18 -7.25 -4.13
C THR A 161 -4.05 -8.64 -4.77
N ASP A 162 -4.65 -8.85 -5.94
CA ASP A 162 -4.57 -10.11 -6.67
C ASP A 162 -3.13 -10.40 -7.13
N ALA A 163 -2.39 -9.36 -7.54
CA ALA A 163 -0.98 -9.49 -7.93
C ALA A 163 -0.09 -9.82 -6.73
N ILE A 164 -0.38 -9.20 -5.58
CA ILE A 164 0.33 -9.46 -4.32
C ILE A 164 0.07 -10.88 -3.86
N GLN A 165 -1.18 -11.35 -3.90
CA GLN A 165 -1.52 -12.74 -3.56
C GLN A 165 -0.74 -13.71 -4.45
N SER A 166 -0.69 -13.47 -5.76
CA SER A 166 0.08 -14.33 -6.67
C SER A 166 1.59 -14.34 -6.41
N LEU A 167 2.15 -13.28 -5.82
CA LEU A 167 3.55 -13.30 -5.35
C LEU A 167 3.70 -14.10 -4.06
N ILE A 168 2.74 -13.99 -3.14
CA ILE A 168 2.73 -14.77 -1.90
C ILE A 168 2.64 -16.27 -2.20
N ASP A 169 1.82 -16.65 -3.19
CA ASP A 169 1.69 -18.04 -3.66
C ASP A 169 3.01 -18.58 -4.26
N ASP A 170 3.81 -17.71 -4.88
CA ASP A 170 5.18 -18.02 -5.36
C ASP A 170 6.22 -18.03 -4.22
N ASN A 171 5.78 -18.05 -2.95
CA ASN A 171 6.62 -18.00 -1.75
C ASN A 171 7.42 -16.69 -1.57
N GLU A 172 7.05 -15.57 -2.23
CA GLU A 172 7.64 -14.28 -1.87
C GLU A 172 7.19 -13.86 -0.46
N LYS A 173 8.16 -13.40 0.33
CA LYS A 173 7.90 -12.99 1.72
C LYS A 173 7.29 -11.59 1.77
N PHE A 174 6.11 -11.49 2.37
CA PHE A 174 5.45 -10.24 2.70
C PHE A 174 5.28 -10.07 4.21
N ILE A 175 5.58 -8.87 4.71
CA ILE A 175 5.35 -8.47 6.09
C ILE A 175 4.20 -7.45 6.14
N GLY A 176 3.24 -7.70 7.01
CA GLY A 176 2.27 -6.69 7.44
C GLY A 176 2.83 -5.90 8.60
N HIS A 177 2.71 -4.58 8.54
CA HIS A 177 3.19 -3.64 9.55
C HIS A 177 2.04 -2.81 10.11
N ASP A 178 1.67 -3.07 11.36
CA ASP A 178 0.76 -2.23 12.14
C ASP A 178 1.44 -0.89 12.43
N PHE A 179 1.18 0.10 11.59
CA PHE A 179 1.79 1.41 11.76
C PHE A 179 1.18 2.14 12.96
N ARG A 180 2.00 2.98 13.59
CA ARG A 180 1.54 3.94 14.60
C ARG A 180 1.17 5.22 13.87
N GLY A 181 0.03 5.81 14.19
CA GLY A 181 -0.48 7.02 13.55
C GLY A 181 -2.00 7.08 13.59
N LYS A 182 -2.59 8.13 13.03
CA LYS A 182 -4.03 8.21 12.79
C LYS A 182 -4.30 8.11 11.30
N TYR A 183 -5.09 7.11 10.94
CA TYR A 183 -5.57 6.88 9.58
C TYR A 183 -6.80 7.73 9.31
N LEU A 184 -6.85 8.33 8.13
CA LEU A 184 -7.93 9.17 7.63
C LEU A 184 -8.28 8.69 6.22
N ASP A 185 -9.52 8.22 6.04
CA ASP A 185 -10.06 7.76 4.76
C ASP A 185 -10.65 8.95 4.00
N CYS A 186 -9.96 9.44 2.98
CA CYS A 186 -10.45 10.50 2.11
C CYS A 186 -11.17 9.97 0.86
N GLY A 187 -11.32 8.66 0.71
CA GLY A 187 -11.95 8.02 -0.45
C GLY A 187 -13.48 8.05 -0.42
N THR A 188 -14.10 8.44 0.70
CA THR A 188 -15.55 8.61 0.85
C THR A 188 -15.88 10.05 1.24
N MET A 189 -17.05 10.56 0.84
CA MET A 189 -17.45 11.94 1.16
C MET A 189 -17.46 12.20 2.68
N ASN A 190 -18.08 11.32 3.46
CA ASN A 190 -18.09 11.42 4.93
C ASN A 190 -16.67 11.34 5.50
N GLY A 191 -15.85 10.45 4.96
CA GLY A 191 -14.45 10.31 5.36
C GLY A 191 -13.64 11.58 5.07
N TYR A 192 -13.82 12.20 3.90
CA TYR A 192 -13.17 13.43 3.49
C TYR A 192 -13.53 14.61 4.39
N ILE A 193 -14.82 14.80 4.70
CA ILE A 193 -15.29 15.86 5.61
C ILE A 193 -14.68 15.67 7.00
N ASN A 194 -14.78 14.46 7.56
CA ASN A 194 -14.20 14.14 8.86
C ASN A 194 -12.68 14.31 8.88
N SER A 195 -12.01 13.92 7.80
CA SER A 195 -10.56 14.08 7.66
C SER A 195 -10.17 15.54 7.65
N SER A 196 -10.93 16.40 6.96
CA SER A 196 -10.70 17.84 6.93
C SER A 196 -10.82 18.48 8.33
N LEU A 197 -11.84 18.09 9.10
CA LEU A 197 -12.02 18.53 10.48
C LEU A 197 -10.94 18.03 11.44
N GLU A 198 -10.35 16.87 11.15
CA GLU A 198 -9.24 16.33 11.94
C GLU A 198 -7.92 17.02 11.62
N ILE A 199 -7.70 17.36 10.35
CA ILE A 199 -6.51 18.08 9.90
C ILE A 199 -6.52 19.51 10.42
N SER A 200 -7.68 20.18 10.49
CA SER A 200 -7.77 21.56 11.00
C SER A 200 -7.41 21.69 12.49
N LYS A 201 -7.32 20.59 13.23
CA LYS A 201 -6.94 20.54 14.65
C LYS A 201 -5.43 20.31 14.87
N ILE A 202 -4.65 20.12 13.81
CA ILE A 202 -3.20 19.88 13.85
C ILE A 202 -2.46 21.21 13.72
#